data_AF-A0A9P0M9X1-F1
#
_entry.id   AF-A0A9P0M9X1-F1
#
_cell.length_a   1.000
_cell.length_b   1.000
_cell.length_c   1.000
_cell.angle_alpha   90.00
_cell.angle_beta   90.00
_cell.angle_gamma   90.00
#
_symmetry.space_group_name_H-M   'P 1'
#
loop_
_entity.id
_entity.type
_entity.pdbx_description
1 polymer ?
#
loop_
_entity_poly.entity_id
_entity_poly.type
_entity_poly.pdbx_seq_one_letter_code
_entity_poly.pdbx_strand_id
1 'polypeptide(L)'
;MFANHPAIHFLYQYSVSFLFQFVAHSNVQQLLASIWYEGLPGFRRKNMVLQAFEIVRIGILFPFFSAAYIVAPHSVIGQTMRKPFIKFICHSASYLVFLFMLILASQRQFLQSFLGLQEEDEELATRRGAKPSLVEWIILSYVGGKQII
;
A
#
# COMPACT_ATOMS: atom_id res chain seq x y z
N MET A 1 -41.34 2.72 13.40
CA MET A 1 -42.11 3.48 12.37
C MET A 1 -41.65 4.96 12.31
N PHE A 2 -40.34 5.24 12.23
CA PHE A 2 -39.81 6.62 12.21
C PHE A 2 -38.74 6.88 11.14
N ALA A 3 -38.35 5.87 10.33
CA ALA A 3 -37.24 5.98 9.38
C ALA A 3 -37.62 6.56 7.99
N ASN A 4 -38.91 6.73 7.68
CA ASN A 4 -39.40 7.19 6.37
C ASN A 4 -39.91 8.64 6.37
N HIS A 5 -39.45 9.48 7.31
CA HIS A 5 -39.87 10.87 7.33
C HIS A 5 -38.94 11.73 6.44
N PRO A 6 -39.44 12.40 5.40
CA PRO A 6 -38.63 13.14 4.42
C PRO A 6 -37.77 14.24 5.05
N ALA A 7 -38.20 14.82 6.17
CA ALA A 7 -37.41 15.79 6.93
C ALA A 7 -36.11 15.22 7.51
N ILE A 8 -36.07 13.93 7.91
CA ILE A 8 -34.87 13.30 8.45
C ILE A 8 -33.81 13.14 7.35
N HIS A 9 -34.23 12.74 6.15
CA HIS A 9 -33.32 12.60 5.00
C HIS A 9 -32.75 13.96 4.57
N PHE A 10 -33.57 15.02 4.61
CA PHE A 10 -33.12 16.39 4.32
C PHE A 10 -32.12 16.90 5.35
N LEU A 11 -32.37 16.70 6.65
CA LEU A 11 -31.45 17.07 7.72
C LEU A 11 -30.13 16.29 7.64
N TYR A 12 -30.19 14.99 7.32
CA TYR A 12 -28.99 14.18 7.11
C TYR A 12 -28.17 14.71 5.93
N GLN A 13 -28.82 14.98 4.79
CA GLN A 13 -28.16 15.52 3.61
C GLN A 13 -27.52 16.89 3.88
N TYR A 14 -28.21 17.77 4.61
CA TYR A 14 -27.66 19.06 5.05
C TYR A 14 -26.46 18.88 5.98
N SER A 15 -26.56 18.00 6.98
CA SER A 15 -25.48 17.71 7.91
C SER A 15 -24.25 17.16 7.19
N VAL A 16 -24.43 16.25 6.24
CA VAL A 16 -23.35 15.68 5.42
C VAL A 16 -22.72 16.77 4.53
N SER A 17 -23.53 17.61 3.88
CA SER A 17 -23.04 18.70 3.03
C SER A 17 -22.25 19.73 3.82
N PHE A 18 -22.72 20.09 5.02
CA PHE A 18 -22.02 20.97 5.93
C PHE A 18 -20.68 20.38 6.38
N LEU A 19 -20.65 19.08 6.72
CA LEU A 19 -19.43 18.38 7.09
C LEU A 19 -18.40 18.42 5.95
N PHE A 20 -18.80 18.17 4.71
CA PHE A 20 -17.90 18.27 3.57
C PHE A 20 -17.33 19.68 3.39
N GLN A 21 -18.16 20.71 3.53
CA GLN A 21 -17.71 22.11 3.45
C GLN A 21 -16.74 22.46 4.59
N PHE A 22 -17.01 22.00 5.81
CA PHE A 22 -16.13 22.18 6.95
C PHE A 22 -14.78 21.48 6.74
N VAL A 23 -14.78 20.22 6.32
CA VAL A 23 -13.54 19.47 6.05
C VAL A 23 -12.76 20.13 4.92
N ALA A 24 -13.42 20.61 3.85
CA ALA A 24 -12.78 21.29 2.73
C ALA A 24 -12.27 22.71 3.05
N HIS A 25 -12.57 23.24 4.23
CA HIS A 25 -12.14 24.58 4.64
C HIS A 25 -10.62 24.70 4.72
N SER A 26 -10.07 25.80 4.22
CA SER A 26 -8.62 25.99 4.04
C SER A 26 -7.82 25.83 5.34
N ASN A 27 -8.30 26.36 6.46
CA ASN A 27 -7.62 26.24 7.76
C ASN A 27 -7.57 24.78 8.25
N VAL A 28 -8.65 24.01 8.03
CA VAL A 28 -8.73 22.59 8.38
C VAL A 28 -7.78 21.78 7.50
N GLN A 29 -7.78 22.06 6.20
CA GLN A 29 -6.89 21.41 5.23
C GLN A 29 -5.40 21.71 5.50
N GLN A 30 -5.06 22.92 5.94
CA GLN A 30 -3.68 23.26 6.33
C GLN A 30 -3.21 22.46 7.55
N LEU A 31 -4.07 22.32 8.56
CA LEU A 31 -3.80 21.47 9.73
C LEU A 31 -3.61 20.02 9.29
N LEU A 32 -4.53 19.48 8.49
CA LEU A 32 -4.47 18.11 8.00
C LEU A 32 -3.20 17.85 7.17
N ALA A 33 -2.81 18.80 6.31
CA ALA A 33 -1.58 18.74 5.55
C ALA A 33 -0.32 18.81 6.44
N SER A 34 -0.36 19.54 7.55
CA SER A 34 0.76 19.57 8.50
C SER A 34 0.97 18.21 9.18
N ILE A 35 -0.12 17.54 9.56
CA ILE A 35 -0.09 16.18 10.15
C ILE A 35 0.35 15.16 9.10
N TRP A 36 -0.12 15.30 7.86
CA TRP A 36 0.20 14.40 6.77
C TRP A 36 1.69 14.40 6.42
N TYR A 37 2.31 15.58 6.35
CA TYR A 37 3.70 15.78 5.94
C TYR A 37 4.71 15.94 7.10
N GLU A 38 4.31 15.67 8.34
CA GLU A 38 5.13 15.89 9.54
C GLU A 38 6.48 15.15 9.50
N GLY A 39 6.59 14.05 8.75
CA GLY A 39 7.83 13.26 8.60
C GLY A 39 8.77 13.71 7.48
N LEU A 40 8.43 14.73 6.68
CA LEU A 40 9.19 15.12 5.49
C LEU A 40 9.36 16.65 5.41
N PRO A 41 10.32 17.23 6.16
CA PRO A 41 10.53 18.67 6.17
C PRO A 41 10.83 19.18 4.75
N GLY A 42 10.07 20.19 4.32
CA GLY A 42 10.26 20.82 3.01
C GLY A 42 9.80 20.00 1.80
N PHE A 43 9.22 18.80 1.97
CA PHE A 43 8.75 17.98 0.85
C PHE A 43 7.74 18.71 -0.03
N ARG A 44 6.81 19.46 0.59
CA ARG A 44 5.83 20.28 -0.12
C ARG A 44 6.43 21.39 -0.99
N ARG A 45 7.69 21.79 -0.73
CA ARG A 45 8.42 22.83 -1.47
C ARG A 45 9.39 22.26 -2.51
N LYS A 46 9.61 20.94 -2.54
CA LYS A 46 10.48 20.27 -3.52
C LYS A 46 9.83 20.29 -4.91
N ASN A 47 10.66 20.23 -5.94
CA ASN A 47 10.20 20.06 -7.31
C ASN A 47 9.45 18.72 -7.48
N MET A 48 8.47 18.65 -8.38
CA MET A 48 7.63 17.46 -8.57
C MET A 48 8.45 16.20 -8.90
N VAL A 49 9.51 16.36 -9.70
CA VAL A 49 10.44 15.25 -10.03
C VAL A 49 11.20 14.75 -8.78
N LEU A 50 11.64 15.67 -7.92
CA LEU A 50 12.33 15.31 -6.68
C LEU A 50 11.37 14.66 -5.68
N GLN A 51 10.11 15.11 -5.62
CA GLN A 51 9.07 14.45 -4.83
C GLN A 51 8.83 13.02 -5.33
N ALA A 52 8.69 12.83 -6.64
CA ALA A 52 8.51 11.52 -7.24
C ALA A 52 9.69 10.58 -6.94
N PHE A 53 10.93 11.07 -7.07
CA PHE A 53 12.12 10.29 -6.75
C PHE A 53 12.14 9.82 -5.29
N GLU A 54 11.81 10.69 -4.34
CA GLU A 54 11.74 10.33 -2.92
C GLU A 54 10.62 9.31 -2.64
N ILE A 55 9.46 9.47 -3.26
CA ILE A 55 8.35 8.50 -3.15
C ILE A 55 8.78 7.13 -3.69
N VAL A 56 9.40 7.08 -4.87
CA VAL A 56 9.90 5.84 -5.48
C VAL A 56 10.98 5.22 -4.62
N ARG A 57 11.91 6.02 -4.08
CA ARG A 57 12.97 5.54 -3.17
C ARG A 57 12.37 4.92 -1.91
N ILE A 58 11.41 5.58 -1.25
CA ILE A 58 10.72 5.04 -0.07
C ILE A 58 9.96 3.76 -0.44
N GLY A 59 9.29 3.77 -1.60
CA GLY A 59 8.55 2.63 -2.13
C GLY A 59 9.43 1.42 -2.42
N ILE A 60 10.63 1.58 -2.98
CA ILE A 60 11.58 0.47 -3.22
C ILE A 60 12.14 -0.05 -1.88
N LEU A 61 12.39 0.84 -0.93
CA LEU A 61 12.89 0.50 0.41
C LEU A 61 11.80 -0.03 1.35
N PHE A 62 10.56 -0.20 0.91
CA PHE A 62 9.46 -0.67 1.75
C PHE A 62 9.74 -1.98 2.53
N PRO A 63 10.44 -3.02 2.00
CA PRO A 63 10.63 -4.24 2.77
C PRO A 63 11.61 -4.02 3.93
N PHE A 64 12.61 -3.16 3.74
CA PHE A 64 13.56 -2.78 4.79
C PHE A 64 12.89 -1.92 5.87
N PHE A 65 12.05 -0.96 5.46
CA PHE A 65 11.27 -0.17 6.39
C PHE A 65 10.37 -1.08 7.25
N SER A 66 9.58 -1.95 6.60
CA SER A 66 8.69 -2.89 7.29
C SER A 66 9.44 -3.80 8.28
N ALA A 67 10.56 -4.38 7.87
CA ALA A 67 11.39 -5.21 8.76
C ALA A 67 11.95 -4.43 9.96
N ALA A 68 12.44 -3.20 9.73
CA ALA A 68 12.97 -2.35 10.79
C ALA A 68 11.91 -1.97 11.83
N TYR A 69 10.66 -1.75 11.40
CA TYR A 69 9.55 -1.48 12.32
C TYR A 69 9.20 -2.67 13.20
N ILE A 70 9.25 -3.90 12.66
CA ILE A 70 9.00 -5.13 13.42
C ILE A 70 10.11 -5.37 14.46
N VAL A 71 11.38 -5.18 14.07
CA VAL A 71 12.53 -5.46 14.93
C VAL A 71 12.75 -4.39 15.99
N ALA A 72 12.61 -3.11 15.62
CA ALA A 72 12.94 -1.98 16.49
C ALA A 72 11.90 -0.85 16.36
N PRO A 73 10.68 -1.01 16.92
CA PRO A 73 9.58 -0.06 16.75
C PRO A 73 9.89 1.32 17.37
N HIS A 74 10.73 1.38 18.40
CA HIS A 74 11.12 2.63 19.06
C HIS A 74 12.27 3.38 18.37
N SER A 75 12.89 2.79 17.34
CA SER A 75 13.94 3.45 16.56
C SER A 75 13.42 4.67 15.80
N VAL A 76 14.31 5.57 15.39
CA VAL A 76 13.97 6.74 14.57
C VAL A 76 13.27 6.32 13.27
N ILE A 77 13.69 5.19 12.68
CA ILE A 77 13.09 4.60 11.47
C ILE A 77 11.68 4.08 11.78
N GLY A 78 11.51 3.33 12.87
CA GLY A 78 10.22 2.82 13.32
C GLY A 78 9.22 3.93 13.66
N GLN A 79 9.68 5.05 14.22
CA GLN A 79 8.85 6.24 14.45
C GLN A 79 8.47 6.96 13.15
N THR A 80 9.39 7.01 12.17
CA THR A 80 9.15 7.61 10.85
C THR A 80 8.04 6.87 10.09
N MET A 81 7.99 5.54 10.20
CA MET A 81 6.93 4.72 9.60
C MET A 81 5.54 4.92 10.19
N ARG A 82 5.43 5.45 11.41
CA ARG A 82 4.13 5.77 12.02
C ARG A 82 3.50 7.01 11.41
N LYS A 83 4.27 7.81 10.64
CA LYS A 83 3.75 8.98 9.94
C LYS A 83 2.81 8.53 8.80
N PRO A 84 1.65 9.19 8.65
CA PRO A 84 0.57 8.70 7.78
C PRO A 84 0.98 8.61 6.30
N PHE A 85 1.73 9.59 5.80
CA PHE A 85 2.19 9.59 4.41
C PHE A 85 3.19 8.48 4.11
N ILE A 86 4.13 8.21 5.02
CA ILE A 86 5.10 7.12 4.85
C ILE A 86 4.39 5.76 4.88
N LYS A 87 3.44 5.57 5.80
CA LYS A 87 2.60 4.38 5.86
C LYS A 87 1.81 4.18 4.56
N PHE A 88 1.22 5.25 4.02
CA PHE A 88 0.51 5.21 2.74
C PHE A 88 1.41 4.72 1.60
N ILE A 89 2.62 5.31 1.45
CA ILE A 89 3.58 4.88 0.41
C ILE A 89 3.95 3.40 0.58
N CYS A 90 4.26 2.96 1.79
CA CYS A 90 4.64 1.58 2.04
C CYS A 90 3.51 0.61 1.72
N HIS A 91 2.28 0.94 2.11
CA HIS A 91 1.10 0.13 1.80
C HIS A 91 0.84 0.05 0.29
N SER A 92 0.87 1.19 -0.40
CA SER A 92 0.71 1.24 -1.86
C SER A 92 1.81 0.48 -2.59
N ALA A 93 3.08 0.64 -2.18
CA ALA A 93 4.21 -0.06 -2.78
C ALA A 93 4.12 -1.57 -2.59
N SER A 94 3.78 -2.03 -1.38
CA SER A 94 3.56 -3.44 -1.08
C SER A 94 2.43 -4.03 -1.93
N TYR A 95 1.35 -3.28 -2.13
CA TYR A 95 0.26 -3.67 -3.03
C TYR A 95 0.69 -3.75 -4.50
N LEU A 96 1.49 -2.79 -4.98
CA LEU A 96 2.04 -2.83 -6.35
C LEU A 96 2.94 -4.04 -6.56
N VAL A 97 3.80 -4.37 -5.59
CA VAL A 97 4.65 -5.57 -5.66
C VAL A 97 3.83 -6.84 -5.65
N PHE A 98 2.75 -6.89 -4.88
CA PHE A 98 1.81 -8.01 -4.91
C PHE A 98 1.16 -8.17 -6.29
N LEU A 99 0.66 -7.07 -6.89
CA LEU A 99 0.10 -7.09 -8.24
C LEU A 99 1.14 -7.52 -9.28
N PHE A 100 2.37 -7.02 -9.16
CA PHE A 100 3.47 -7.42 -10.03
C PHE A 100 3.75 -8.92 -9.92
N MET A 101 3.84 -9.47 -8.70
CA MET A 101 3.99 -10.91 -8.48
C MET A 101 2.85 -11.73 -9.05
N LEU A 102 1.60 -11.26 -8.97
CA LEU A 102 0.45 -11.94 -9.61
C LEU A 102 0.58 -11.97 -11.14
N ILE A 103 1.03 -10.87 -11.75
CA ILE A 103 1.26 -10.80 -13.20
C ILE A 103 2.40 -11.76 -13.59
N LEU A 104 3.50 -11.78 -12.84
CA LEU A 104 4.61 -12.72 -13.07
C LEU A 104 4.17 -14.17 -12.92
N ALA A 105 3.35 -14.49 -11.91
CA ALA A 105 2.80 -15.82 -11.70
C ALA A 105 1.93 -16.26 -12.89
N SER A 106 1.09 -15.34 -13.40
CA SER A 106 0.23 -15.56 -14.55
C SER A 106 1.02 -15.85 -15.83
N GLN A 107 2.18 -15.20 -16.00
CA GLN A 107 3.04 -15.34 -17.18
C GLN A 107 4.30 -16.19 -16.96
N ARG A 108 4.31 -17.06 -15.92
CA ARG A 108 5.49 -17.84 -15.52
C ARG A 108 6.13 -18.61 -16.69
N GLN A 109 5.32 -19.25 -17.53
CA GLN A 109 5.79 -20.04 -18.69
C GLN A 109 6.50 -19.18 -19.75
N PHE A 110 6.01 -17.95 -19.98
CA PHE A 110 6.62 -17.00 -20.91
C PHE A 110 7.95 -16.48 -20.35
N LEU A 111 8.00 -16.16 -19.05
CA LEU A 111 9.23 -15.75 -18.37
C LEU A 111 10.31 -16.83 -18.36
N GLN A 112 9.94 -18.08 -18.09
CA GLN A 112 10.87 -19.22 -18.13
C GLN A 112 11.48 -19.39 -19.53
N SER A 113 10.64 -19.32 -20.56
CA SER A 113 11.08 -19.36 -21.96
C SER A 113 11.99 -18.18 -22.33
N PHE A 114 11.68 -16.96 -21.87
CA PHE A 114 12.44 -15.75 -22.16
C PHE A 114 13.81 -15.71 -21.44
N LEU A 115 13.88 -16.20 -20.20
CA LEU A 115 15.10 -16.18 -19.39
C LEU A 115 16.05 -17.34 -19.72
N GLY A 116 15.70 -18.21 -20.66
CA GLY A 116 16.51 -19.36 -21.08
C GLY A 116 16.71 -20.41 -19.98
N LEU A 117 15.89 -20.39 -18.94
CA LEU A 117 15.93 -21.39 -17.88
C LEU A 117 15.16 -22.62 -18.33
N GLN A 118 15.88 -23.53 -18.98
CA GLN A 118 15.38 -24.85 -19.30
C GLN A 118 15.43 -25.69 -18.01
N GLU A 119 14.31 -25.76 -17.28
CA GLU A 119 14.20 -26.79 -16.25
C GLU A 119 14.05 -28.13 -16.97
N GLU A 120 15.08 -28.97 -16.86
CA GLU A 120 14.96 -30.39 -17.08
C GLU A 120 13.97 -30.94 -16.02
N ASP A 121 12.92 -31.58 -16.53
CA ASP A 121 11.97 -32.44 -15.82
C ASP A 121 10.99 -31.83 -14.81
N GLU A 122 9.82 -31.39 -15.30
CA GLU A 122 8.55 -31.65 -14.61
C GLU A 122 7.51 -32.26 -15.58
N GLU A 123 7.84 -33.39 -16.22
CA GLU A 123 6.85 -34.23 -16.92
C GLU A 123 5.89 -34.99 -15.95
N LEU A 124 5.84 -34.63 -14.65
CA LEU A 124 5.04 -35.33 -13.64
C LEU A 124 4.17 -34.45 -12.74
N ALA A 125 3.99 -33.15 -13.02
CA ALA A 125 3.17 -32.26 -12.18
C ALA A 125 1.79 -31.89 -12.77
N THR A 126 1.35 -32.53 -13.87
CA THR A 126 -0.01 -32.32 -14.43
C THR A 126 -1.14 -32.89 -13.55
N ARG A 127 -0.88 -33.50 -12.39
CA ARG A 127 -1.93 -34.03 -11.53
C ARG A 127 -1.95 -33.32 -10.17
N ARG A 128 -3.01 -32.53 -9.95
CA ARG A 128 -3.60 -32.12 -8.65
C ARG A 128 -2.69 -32.49 -7.46
N GLY A 129 -1.82 -31.57 -7.05
CA GLY A 129 -0.89 -31.79 -5.94
C GLY A 129 0.56 -31.32 -6.18
N ALA A 130 0.83 -30.53 -7.22
CA ALA A 130 2.13 -29.90 -7.40
C ALA A 130 2.51 -29.07 -6.16
N LYS A 131 3.77 -29.17 -5.72
CA LYS A 131 4.26 -28.40 -4.58
C LYS A 131 4.07 -26.90 -4.89
N PRO A 132 3.53 -26.10 -3.95
CA PRO A 132 3.27 -24.70 -4.25
C PRO A 132 4.56 -24.01 -4.66
N SER A 133 4.49 -23.24 -5.74
CA SER A 133 5.65 -22.52 -6.24
C SER A 133 6.10 -21.47 -5.21
N LEU A 134 7.38 -21.08 -5.25
CA LEU A 134 7.91 -20.03 -4.37
C LEU A 134 7.05 -18.75 -4.40
N VAL A 135 6.49 -18.42 -5.58
CA VAL A 135 5.59 -17.28 -5.78
C VAL A 135 4.26 -17.46 -5.05
N GLU A 136 3.69 -18.67 -5.02
CA GLU A 136 2.46 -18.96 -4.28
C GLU A 136 2.68 -18.87 -2.77
N TRP A 137 3.83 -19.33 -2.25
CA TRP A 137 4.20 -19.14 -0.84
C TRP A 137 4.33 -17.66 -0.46
N ILE A 138 4.94 -16.85 -1.33
CA ILE A 138 5.02 -15.40 -1.13
C ILE A 138 3.62 -14.77 -1.14
N ILE A 139 2.75 -15.13 -2.10
CA ILE A 139 1.35 -14.66 -2.16
C ILE A 139 0.58 -15.04 -0.89
N LEU A 140 0.72 -16.27 -0.41
CA LEU A 140 0.05 -16.73 0.82
C LEU A 140 0.55 -15.97 2.05
N SER A 141 1.86 -15.70 2.16
CA SER A 141 2.40 -14.86 3.23
C SER A 141 1.86 -13.43 3.18
N TYR A 142 1.66 -12.86 1.98
CA TYR A 142 1.09 -11.53 1.80
C TYR A 142 -0.39 -11.48 2.24
N VAL A 143 -1.18 -12.51 1.91
CA VAL A 143 -2.58 -12.62 2.34
C VAL A 143 -2.69 -12.73 3.86
N GLY A 144 -1.83 -13.52 4.51
CA GLY A 144 -1.79 -13.63 5.97
C GLY A 144 -1.29 -12.37 6.68
N GLY A 145 -0.35 -11.64 6.07
CA GLY A 145 0.28 -10.44 6.63
C GLY A 145 -0.51 -9.13 6.45
N LYS A 146 -1.57 -9.12 5.64
CA LYS A 146 -2.35 -7.90 5.32
C LYS A 146 -2.99 -7.22 6.56
N GLN A 147 -2.98 -7.90 7.71
CA GLN A 147 -3.49 -7.40 9.00
C GLN A 147 -2.46 -6.71 9.90
N ILE A 148 -1.16 -6.70 9.54
CA ILE A 148 -0.07 -6.28 10.46
C ILE A 148 0.47 -4.86 10.17
N ILE A 149 0.15 -4.23 9.03
CA ILE A 149 0.67 -2.90 8.61
C ILE A 149 -0.46 -1.87 8.48
#